data_AF-A0A2D5XXY4-F1
#
_entry.id   AF-A0A2D5XXY4-F1
#
_cell.length_a   1.000
_cell.length_b   1.000
_cell.length_c   1.000
_cell.angle_alpha   90.00
_cell.angle_beta   90.00
_cell.angle_gamma   90.00
#
_symmetry.space_group_name_H-M   'P 1'
#
loop_
_entity.id
_entity.type
_entity.pdbx_description
1 polymer ?
#
loop_
_entity_poly.entity_id
_entity_poly.type
_entity_poly.pdbx_seq_one_letter_code
_entity_poly.pdbx_strand_id
1 'polypeptide(L)' 'MTIQDAMGWIGLALVMIAYLFLNTKKPNRFIPLDLLGTAFLILHAILITDLPFVIVNTFIFCMWAIKFAKGGIK' A
#
# COMPACT_ATOMS: atom_id res chain seq x y z
N MET A 1 21.30 -0.77 -6.96
CA MET A 1 19.95 -0.91 -6.40
C MET A 1 19.64 -2.39 -6.33
N THR A 2 19.42 -2.94 -5.14
CA THR A 2 19.03 -4.34 -4.99
C THR A 2 17.56 -4.52 -5.38
N ILE A 3 17.13 -5.77 -5.59
CA ILE A 3 15.71 -6.08 -5.85
C ILE A 3 14.84 -5.64 -4.66
N GLN A 4 15.35 -5.81 -3.45
CA GLN A 4 14.68 -5.39 -2.21
C GLN A 4 14.46 -3.87 -2.21
N ASP A 5 15.49 -3.09 -2.53
CA ASP A 5 15.38 -1.62 -2.60
C ASP A 5 14.37 -1.19 -3.67
N ALA A 6 14.41 -1.81 -4.84
CA ALA A 6 13.49 -1.51 -5.93
C ALA A 6 12.02 -1.75 -5.53
N MET A 7 11.74 -2.84 -4.81
CA MET A 7 10.40 -3.12 -4.29
C MET A 7 9.93 -2.07 -3.28
N GLY A 8 10.82 -1.62 -2.40
CA GLY A 8 10.53 -0.55 -1.44
C GLY A 8 10.16 0.76 -2.15
N TRP A 9 10.94 1.17 -3.15
CA TRP A 9 10.68 2.37 -3.94
C TRP A 9 9.40 2.29 -4.78
N ILE A 10 9.12 1.14 -5.38
CA ILE A 10 7.87 0.90 -6.13
C ILE A 10 6.66 0.97 -5.19
N GLY A 11 6.73 0.29 -4.04
CA GLY A 11 5.68 0.33 -3.03
C GLY A 11 5.41 1.75 -2.54
N LEU A 12 6.47 2.50 -2.22
CA LEU A 12 6.38 3.90 -1.81
C LEU A 12 5.72 4.77 -2.88
N ALA A 13 6.18 4.68 -4.13
CA ALA A 13 5.63 5.47 -5.23
C ALA A 13 4.12 5.19 -5.42
N LEU A 14 3.70 3.93 -5.35
CA LEU A 14 2.30 3.54 -5.47
C LEU A 14 1.46 4.08 -4.33
N VAL A 15 1.93 3.99 -3.09
CA VAL A 15 1.23 4.56 -1.92
C VAL A 15 1.13 6.08 -2.06
N MET A 16 2.22 6.77 -2.41
CA MET A 16 2.18 8.21 -2.63
C MET A 16 1.17 8.60 -3.71
N ILE A 17 1.16 7.89 -4.85
CA ILE A 17 0.18 8.11 -5.92
C ILE A 17 -1.24 7.81 -5.43
N ALA A 18 -1.44 6.76 -4.62
CA ALA A 18 -2.73 6.47 -4.04
C ALA A 18 -3.23 7.67 -3.23
N TYR A 19 -2.43 8.21 -2.31
CA TYR A 19 -2.78 9.38 -1.51
C TYR A 19 -3.02 10.64 -2.35
N LEU A 20 -2.37 10.79 -3.50
CA LEU A 20 -2.75 11.84 -4.46
C LEU A 20 -4.19 11.62 -4.97
N PHE A 21 -4.55 10.39 -5.35
CA PHE A 21 -5.91 10.06 -5.79
C PHE A 21 -6.96 10.26 -4.70
N LEU A 22 -6.62 10.01 -3.43
CA LEU A 22 -7.50 10.28 -2.29
C LEU A 22 -7.94 11.75 -2.23
N ASN A 23 -7.04 12.67 -2.57
CA ASN A 23 -7.28 14.10 -2.57
C ASN A 23 -7.86 14.62 -3.91
N THR A 24 -8.16 13.74 -4.86
CA THR A 24 -8.77 14.12 -6.14
C THR A 24 -10.27 13.81 -6.18
N LYS A 25 -10.95 14.21 -7.26
CA LYS A 25 -12.35 13.84 -7.54
C LYS A 25 -12.58 12.34 -7.80
N LYS A 26 -11.54 11.50 -7.72
CA LYS A 26 -11.61 10.05 -8.00
C LYS A 26 -11.04 9.23 -6.81
N PRO A 27 -11.57 9.41 -5.58
CA PRO A 27 -11.05 8.72 -4.40
C PRO A 27 -11.22 7.20 -4.51
N ASN A 28 -12.13 6.70 -5.35
CA ASN A 28 -12.34 5.26 -5.56
C ASN A 28 -11.08 4.54 -6.11
N ARG A 29 -10.14 5.29 -6.72
CA ARG A 29 -8.86 4.74 -7.20
C ARG A 29 -7.81 4.60 -6.10
N PHE A 30 -8.00 5.26 -4.95
CA PHE A 30 -7.07 5.20 -3.83
C PHE A 30 -6.92 3.75 -3.35
N ILE A 31 -8.02 3.07 -3.02
CA ILE A 31 -7.95 1.74 -2.40
C ILE A 31 -7.17 0.71 -3.22
N PRO A 32 -7.45 0.49 -4.53
CA PRO A 32 -6.69 -0.50 -5.29
C PRO A 32 -5.21 -0.14 -5.44
N LEU A 33 -4.87 1.15 -5.52
CA LEU A 33 -3.47 1.60 -5.59
C LEU A 33 -2.74 1.45 -4.26
N ASP A 34 -3.40 1.77 -3.15
CA ASP A 34 -2.85 1.65 -1.81
C ASP A 34 -2.65 0.18 -1.44
N LEU A 35 -3.60 -0.71 -1.76
CA LEU A 35 -3.45 -2.16 -1.59
C LEU A 35 -2.25 -2.71 -2.38
N LEU A 36 -2.09 -2.28 -3.63
CA LEU A 36 -0.97 -2.73 -4.45
C LEU A 36 0.36 -2.20 -3.89
N GLY A 37 0.44 -0.93 -3.52
CA GLY A 37 1.63 -0.32 -2.91
C GLY A 37 2.01 -0.95 -1.56
N THR A 38 1.03 -1.13 -0.67
CA THR A 38 1.25 -1.75 0.65
C THR A 38 1.64 -3.22 0.53
N ALA A 39 1.15 -3.97 -0.48
CA ALA A 39 1.66 -5.32 -0.74
C ALA A 39 3.15 -5.35 -1.10
N PHE A 40 3.62 -4.41 -1.93
CA PHE A 40 5.06 -4.26 -2.21
C PHE A 40 5.86 -3.88 -0.95
N LEU A 41 5.32 -2.99 -0.12
CA LEU A 41 5.97 -2.59 1.15
C LEU A 41 6.03 -3.74 2.15
N ILE A 42 5.00 -4.59 2.25
CA ILE A 42 5.03 -5.80 3.10
C ILE A 42 6.14 -6.74 2.64
N LEU A 43 6.21 -7.02 1.33
CA LEU A 43 7.25 -7.89 0.79
C LEU A 43 8.65 -7.31 1.02
N HIS A 44 8.84 -6.00 0.80
CA HIS A 44 10.08 -5.31 1.13
C HIS A 44 10.43 -5.45 2.62
N ALA A 45 9.47 -5.19 3.51
CA ALA A 45 9.63 -5.28 4.96
C ALA A 45 10.05 -6.67 5.44
N ILE A 46 9.46 -7.73 4.86
CA ILE A 46 9.83 -9.12 5.13
C ILE A 46 11.28 -9.37 4.72
N LEU A 47 11.70 -8.87 3.55
CA LEU A 47 13.06 -9.08 3.02
C LEU A 47 14.14 -8.39 3.85
N ILE A 48 13.82 -7.25 4.48
CA ILE A 48 14.72 -6.53 5.39
C ILE A 48 14.51 -6.91 6.86
N THR A 49 13.65 -7.89 7.16
CA THR A 49 13.30 -8.36 8.51
C THR A 49 12.78 -7.27 9.46
N ASP A 50 12.10 -6.25 8.94
CA ASP A 50 11.53 -5.16 9.74
C ASP A 50 10.12 -5.53 10.22
N LEU A 51 10.07 -6.19 11.39
CA LEU A 51 8.82 -6.70 11.96
C LEU A 51 7.79 -5.59 12.25
N PRO A 52 8.14 -4.44 12.86
CA PRO A 52 7.20 -3.32 13.01
C PRO A 52 6.58 -2.88 11.67
N PHE A 53 7.40 -2.77 10.62
CA PHE A 53 6.91 -2.31 9.32
C PHE A 53 6.03 -3.37 8.63
N VAL A 54 6.33 -4.67 8.79
CA VAL A 54 5.44 -5.75 8.34
C VAL A 54 4.07 -5.65 9.00
N ILE A 55 4.03 -5.48 10.34
CA ILE A 55 2.78 -5.45 11.10
C ILE A 55 1.90 -4.27 10.66
N VAL A 56 2.48 -3.06 10.58
CA VAL A 56 1.74 -1.85 10.22
C VAL A 56 1.20 -1.94 8.80
N ASN A 57 2.02 -2.32 7.81
CA ASN A 57 1.56 -2.40 6.43
C ASN A 57 0.52 -3.52 6.23
N THR A 58 0.67 -4.66 6.92
CA THR A 58 -0.33 -5.74 6.90
C THR A 58 -1.67 -5.26 7.47
N PHE A 59 -1.66 -4.54 8.58
CA PHE A 59 -2.87 -3.95 9.16
C PHE A 59 -3.54 -2.98 8.18
N ILE A 60 -2.79 -2.05 7.58
CA ILE A 60 -3.30 -1.10 6.59
C ILE A 60 -3.92 -1.85 5.39
N PHE A 61 -3.21 -2.85 4.86
CA PHE A 61 -3.69 -3.68 3.76
C PHE A 61 -5.02 -4.36 4.11
N CYS A 62 -5.14 -4.98 5.29
CA CYS A 62 -6.39 -5.59 5.75
C CYS A 62 -7.54 -4.57 5.87
N MET A 63 -7.28 -3.39 6.44
CA MET A 63 -8.29 -2.35 6.61
C MET A 63 -8.84 -1.89 5.26
N TRP A 64 -7.97 -1.67 4.28
CA TRP A 64 -8.39 -1.27 2.94
C TRP A 64 -9.04 -2.40 2.15
N ALA A 65 -8.59 -3.65 2.32
CA ALA A 65 -9.21 -4.81 1.69
C ALA A 65 -10.67 -4.98 2.17
N ILE A 66 -10.91 -4.82 3.48
CA ILE A 66 -12.26 -4.83 4.06
C ILE A 66 -13.09 -3.67 3.50
N LYS A 67 -12.52 -2.46 3.44
CA LYS A 67 -13.22 -1.29 2.89
C LYS A 67 -13.58 -1.47 1.42
N PHE A 68 -12.68 -2.05 0.63
CA PHE A 68 -12.90 -2.39 -0.77
C PHE A 68 -14.08 -3.35 -0.93
N ALA A 69 -14.08 -4.45 -0.16
CA ALA A 69 -15.17 -5.42 -0.15
C ALA A 69 -16.53 -4.83 0.26
N LYS A 70 -16.53 -3.78 1.09
CA LYS A 70 -17.74 -3.05 1.54
C LYS A 70 -18.21 -1.93 0.59
N GLY A 71 -17.66 -1.85 -0.63
CA GLY A 71 -18.07 -0.86 -1.64
C GLY A 71 -17.17 0.37 -1.74
N GLY A 72 -15.95 0.31 -1.21
CA GLY A 72 -14.92 1.32 -1.43
C GLY A 72 -15.08 2.62 -0.64
N ILE A 73 -14.47 3.70 -1.15
CA ILE A 73 -14.67 5.07 -0.66
C ILE A 73 -15.92 5.63 -1.34
N LYS A 74 -16.78 6.31 -0.57
CA LYS A 74 -17.97 7.00 -1.07
C LYS A 74 -17.64 8.45 -1.38
#